data_AF-A0A3M1X3L7-F1
#
_entry.id   AF-A0A3M1X3L7-F1
#
_cell.length_a   1.000
_cell.length_b   1.000
_cell.length_c   1.000
_cell.angle_alpha   90.00
_cell.angle_beta   90.00
_cell.angle_gamma   90.00
#
_symmetry.space_group_name_H-M   'P 1'
#
loop_
_entity.id
_entity.type
_entity.pdbx_description
1 polymer ?
#
loop_
_entity_poly.entity_id
_entity_poly.type
_entity_poly.pdbx_seq_one_letter_code
_entity_poly.pdbx_strand_id
1 'polypeptide(L)'
;MSVTCCVTVWQFLPPRIPIFVRYLPGSLFSSYMWISMNARFRTASVLLLIFGLAACSIDVDLNAPPRDIWVVYGVLRANDTAQYIRISRGFLPESDALEYAKDNDLSAKGLLVSLSGGGRTYTAVEMDSVLKDPADGTFYPYTTLYRISTPGNLALSAGERYELEITRPDEPDFFLRSQTRIPTEVTFLRPTFTPGPGRKRCLREINLETEVEVEFTQSTAASYELRAYADYTVNGSPRMASFGPTALFEEDVRCNSSTICYKFREKEILAKFVSDVSPEFGNVYTFGVNDNNKCMDDPDNLPDDFRFEVTCMDEFLTNYRLANDPKFADLNSVRQEYTNITAPEGVDAYGILGSESRSYARARLGPCSLYHLSFNNTPRPQDCADL
;
A
#
# COMPACT_ATOMS: atom_id res chain seq x y z
N MET A 1 12.97 32.24 11.45
CA MET A 1 12.24 33.34 10.76
C MET A 1 11.35 34.00 11.79
N SER A 2 11.68 35.22 12.23
CA SER A 2 10.81 36.01 13.12
C SER A 2 9.71 36.65 12.28
N VAL A 3 8.46 36.33 12.59
CA VAL A 3 7.29 37.01 12.02
C VAL A 3 6.83 38.07 13.02
N THR A 4 6.95 39.32 12.62
CA THR A 4 6.53 40.50 13.37
C THR A 4 5.02 40.66 13.26
N CYS A 5 4.28 40.56 14.37
CA CYS A 5 2.88 40.97 14.44
C CYS A 5 2.77 42.48 14.27
N CYS A 6 2.16 42.92 13.16
CA CYS A 6 1.80 44.30 12.90
C CYS A 6 0.28 44.44 13.10
N VAL A 7 -0.16 44.96 14.24
CA VAL A 7 -1.54 45.38 14.45
C VAL A 7 -1.67 46.79 13.91
N THR A 8 -2.48 46.97 12.86
CA THR A 8 -2.80 48.27 12.30
C THR A 8 -4.21 48.68 12.78
N VAL A 9 -4.32 49.75 13.55
CA VAL A 9 -5.59 50.43 13.83
C VAL A 9 -5.44 51.92 13.51
N TRP A 10 -6.02 52.29 12.37
CA TRP A 10 -6.82 53.50 12.08
C TRP A 10 -6.34 54.89 12.55
N GLN A 11 -6.04 55.79 11.59
CA GLN A 11 -6.82 57.03 11.29
C GLN A 11 -6.00 58.09 10.52
N PHE A 12 -6.61 58.58 9.43
CA PHE A 12 -6.54 59.92 8.82
C PHE A 12 -5.26 60.78 8.94
N LEU A 13 -4.59 61.00 7.79
CA LEU A 13 -3.79 62.20 7.51
C LEU A 13 -4.00 62.66 6.05
N PRO A 14 -4.21 63.97 5.79
CA PRO A 14 -4.08 64.58 4.46
C PRO A 14 -2.61 64.96 4.17
N PRO A 15 -2.27 65.39 2.93
CA PRO A 15 -0.98 65.06 2.32
C PRO A 15 0.06 66.18 2.31
N ARG A 16 1.31 65.75 2.03
CA ARG A 16 2.45 66.48 1.42
C ARG A 16 3.13 67.60 2.22
N ILE A 17 4.34 67.29 2.72
CA ILE A 17 5.48 68.22 2.74
C ILE A 17 6.73 67.45 2.25
N PRO A 18 7.43 67.91 1.20
CA PRO A 18 8.69 67.31 0.79
C PRO A 18 9.83 67.84 1.66
N ILE A 19 10.57 66.96 2.31
CA ILE A 19 11.82 67.32 3.00
C ILE A 19 12.98 67.07 2.03
N PHE A 20 13.58 68.17 1.58
CA PHE A 20 14.85 68.21 0.87
C PHE A 20 15.96 67.64 1.75
N VAL A 21 16.63 66.57 1.30
CA VAL A 21 17.90 66.13 1.88
C VAL A 21 19.02 66.86 1.16
N ARG A 22 19.57 67.90 1.81
CA ARG A 22 20.85 68.50 1.44
C ARG A 22 21.94 67.86 2.31
N TYR A 23 22.82 67.10 1.67
CA TYR A 23 24.15 66.80 2.20
C TYR A 23 25.05 68.04 2.04
N LEU A 24 25.78 68.41 3.09
CA LEU A 24 27.18 68.83 3.04
C LEU A 24 27.78 68.80 4.46
N PRO A 25 29.11 68.61 4.58
CA PRO A 25 29.78 68.07 5.76
C PRO A 25 30.43 69.16 6.61
N GLY A 26 30.85 68.79 7.82
CA GLY A 26 31.81 69.60 8.58
C GLY A 26 31.76 69.38 10.07
N SER A 27 32.61 68.48 10.54
CA SER A 27 33.41 68.57 11.77
C SER A 27 32.78 69.13 13.06
N LEU A 28 32.84 68.25 14.08
CA LEU A 28 33.26 68.54 15.46
C LEU A 28 32.44 69.62 16.18
N PHE A 29 31.54 69.20 17.06
CA PHE A 29 31.65 69.59 18.46
C PHE A 29 30.85 68.63 19.34
N SER A 30 31.57 68.08 20.31
CA SER A 30 31.06 67.37 21.47
C SER A 30 29.97 68.18 22.17
N SER A 31 28.82 67.55 22.41
CA SER A 31 27.94 67.85 23.54
C SER A 31 27.01 66.66 23.76
N TYR A 32 27.37 65.81 24.72
CA TYR A 32 26.46 64.86 25.33
C TYR A 32 25.29 65.65 25.95
N MET A 33 24.18 65.77 25.23
CA MET A 33 22.94 66.24 25.81
C MET A 33 22.34 65.09 26.60
N TRP A 34 22.87 64.89 27.81
CA TRP A 34 22.23 64.09 28.85
C TRP A 34 20.89 64.74 29.16
N ILE A 35 19.83 64.24 28.54
CA ILE A 35 18.48 64.50 29.01
C ILE A 35 18.42 63.87 30.41
N SER A 36 18.49 64.72 31.43
CA SER A 36 18.15 64.36 32.80
C SER A 36 16.65 64.11 32.87
N MET A 37 16.22 62.96 32.34
CA MET A 37 14.90 62.42 32.64
C MET A 37 14.83 62.27 34.16
N ASN A 38 13.97 63.07 34.78
CA ASN A 38 13.62 62.97 36.20
C ASN A 38 13.46 61.50 36.59
N ALA A 39 13.98 61.10 37.75
CA ALA A 39 13.97 59.70 38.22
C ALA A 39 12.56 59.06 38.22
N ARG A 40 11.50 59.88 38.22
CA ARG A 40 10.09 59.47 38.10
C ARG A 40 9.68 59.02 36.69
N PHE A 41 10.35 59.47 35.63
CA PHE A 41 10.06 59.09 34.24
C PHE A 41 10.80 57.80 33.83
N ARG A 42 12.01 57.58 34.36
CA ARG A 42 12.77 56.32 34.18
C ARG A 42 12.06 55.14 34.82
N THR A 43 11.47 55.32 36.01
CA THR A 43 10.69 54.28 36.70
C THR A 43 9.40 53.95 35.96
N ALA A 44 8.71 54.94 35.40
CA ALA A 44 7.50 54.72 34.59
C ALA A 44 7.78 53.93 33.30
N SER A 45 8.86 54.24 32.57
CA SER A 45 9.22 53.49 31.36
C SER A 45 9.65 52.04 31.64
N VAL A 46 10.33 51.79 32.77
CA VAL A 46 10.69 50.42 33.18
C VAL A 46 9.44 49.63 33.59
N LEU A 47 8.50 50.26 34.32
CA LEU A 47 7.21 49.65 34.66
C LEU A 47 6.38 49.34 33.41
N LEU A 48 6.34 50.24 32.44
CA LEU A 48 5.63 50.03 31.16
C LEU A 48 6.24 48.88 30.34
N LEU A 49 7.58 48.73 30.36
CA LEU A 49 8.26 47.62 29.71
C LEU A 49 7.98 46.27 30.38
N ILE A 50 7.90 46.25 31.73
CA ILE A 50 7.55 45.06 32.51
C ILE A 50 6.09 44.64 32.26
N PHE A 51 5.16 45.59 32.14
CA PHE A 51 3.77 45.29 31.78
C PHE A 51 3.61 44.85 30.31
N GLY A 52 4.44 45.36 29.40
CA GLY A 52 4.43 44.94 27.98
C GLY A 52 4.88 43.50 27.74
N LEU A 53 5.77 42.96 28.59
CA LEU A 53 6.22 41.56 28.51
C LEU A 53 5.19 40.56 29.06
N ALA A 54 4.25 41.02 29.90
CA ALA A 54 3.19 40.17 30.46
C ALA A 54 1.97 40.01 29.53
N ALA A 55 1.89 40.80 28.44
CA ALA A 55 0.75 40.80 27.52
C ALA A 55 0.93 39.90 26.29
N CYS A 56 2.10 39.28 26.11
CA CYS A 56 2.29 38.23 25.10
C CYS A 56 2.03 36.86 25.74
N SER A 57 0.75 36.48 25.86
CA SER A 57 0.41 35.06 25.99
C SER A 57 0.61 34.41 24.63
N ILE A 58 1.65 33.59 24.50
CA ILE A 58 1.86 32.77 23.30
C ILE A 58 1.07 31.49 23.52
N ASP A 59 -0.26 31.59 23.57
CA ASP A 59 -1.13 30.43 23.49
C ASP A 59 -1.07 29.96 22.04
N VAL A 60 -0.08 29.13 21.73
CA VAL A 60 -0.02 28.40 20.47
C VAL A 60 -1.08 27.32 20.57
N ASP A 61 -2.18 27.52 19.86
CA ASP A 61 -3.11 26.43 19.62
C ASP A 61 -2.38 25.39 18.75
N LEU A 62 -2.01 24.28 19.38
CA LEU A 62 -1.31 23.17 18.74
C LEU A 62 -2.26 22.36 17.86
N ASN A 63 -3.57 22.51 18.04
CA ASN A 63 -4.57 21.74 17.33
C ASN A 63 -5.08 22.52 16.13
N ALA A 64 -5.07 21.87 14.97
CA ALA A 64 -5.78 22.38 13.82
C ALA A 64 -7.30 22.39 14.11
N PRO A 65 -8.08 23.30 13.50
CA PRO A 65 -9.53 23.25 13.62
C PRO A 65 -10.05 21.85 13.20
N PRO A 66 -11.09 21.31 13.87
CA PRO A 66 -11.63 20.00 13.55
C PRO A 66 -12.01 19.90 12.07
N ARG A 67 -11.54 18.85 11.40
CA ARG A 67 -11.89 18.54 10.01
C ARG A 67 -12.31 17.07 9.90
N ASP A 68 -13.38 16.85 9.16
CA ASP A 68 -13.84 15.50 8.83
C ASP A 68 -13.04 14.95 7.67
N ILE A 69 -12.07 14.10 7.99
CA ILE A 69 -11.23 13.41 7.01
C ILE A 69 -11.82 12.03 6.77
N TRP A 70 -12.05 11.67 5.51
CA TRP A 70 -12.53 10.35 5.12
C TRP A 70 -11.39 9.52 4.54
N VAL A 71 -11.36 8.23 4.88
CA VAL A 71 -10.37 7.30 4.38
C VAL A 71 -11.06 6.08 3.79
N VAL A 72 -10.85 5.84 2.50
CA VAL A 72 -11.47 4.73 1.75
C VAL A 72 -10.39 3.79 1.24
N TYR A 73 -10.52 2.50 1.53
CA TYR A 73 -9.63 1.46 0.98
C TYR A 73 -10.43 0.34 0.35
N GLY A 74 -10.10 0.01 -0.89
CA GLY A 74 -10.61 -1.16 -1.60
C GLY A 74 -9.61 -1.65 -2.62
N VAL A 75 -9.46 -2.97 -2.72
CA VAL A 75 -8.71 -3.62 -3.81
C VAL A 75 -9.63 -4.65 -4.45
N LEU A 76 -10.01 -4.40 -5.70
CA LEU A 76 -10.91 -5.31 -6.43
C LEU A 76 -10.12 -6.46 -7.06
N ARG A 77 -10.68 -7.67 -6.97
CA ARG A 77 -10.16 -8.87 -7.64
C ARG A 77 -11.26 -9.60 -8.38
N ALA A 78 -11.02 -9.92 -9.66
CA ALA A 78 -12.00 -10.66 -10.47
C ALA A 78 -12.33 -12.05 -9.91
N ASN A 79 -11.32 -12.73 -9.36
CA ASN A 79 -11.42 -14.13 -8.93
C ASN A 79 -12.00 -14.30 -7.51
N ASP A 80 -12.21 -13.20 -6.78
CA ASP A 80 -12.77 -13.23 -5.42
C ASP A 80 -14.31 -13.28 -5.46
N THR A 81 -14.89 -14.14 -4.63
CA THR A 81 -16.36 -14.26 -4.49
C THR A 81 -16.99 -13.14 -3.66
N ALA A 82 -16.16 -12.32 -3.01
CA ALA A 82 -16.57 -11.14 -2.28
C ALA A 82 -15.48 -10.07 -2.33
N GLN A 83 -15.89 -8.82 -2.47
CA GLN A 83 -15.02 -7.65 -2.37
C GLN A 83 -15.29 -6.93 -1.07
N TYR A 84 -14.26 -6.31 -0.50
CA TYR A 84 -14.36 -5.57 0.76
C TYR A 84 -13.88 -4.14 0.56
N ILE A 85 -14.71 -3.20 0.98
CA ILE A 85 -14.36 -1.78 1.05
C ILE A 85 -14.33 -1.39 2.52
N ARG A 86 -13.20 -0.86 2.98
CA ARG A 86 -13.06 -0.28 4.32
C ARG A 86 -13.22 1.22 4.22
N ILE A 87 -14.08 1.78 5.05
CA ILE A 87 -14.30 3.22 5.13
C ILE A 87 -14.11 3.63 6.59
N SER A 88 -13.28 4.64 6.82
CA SER A 88 -12.94 5.13 8.16
C SER A 88 -12.96 6.65 8.17
N ARG A 89 -13.16 7.23 9.35
CA ARG A 89 -13.03 8.67 9.58
C ARG A 89 -11.72 8.94 10.31
N GLY A 90 -11.04 10.01 9.92
CA GLY A 90 -9.95 10.59 10.67
C GLY A 90 -10.52 11.33 11.88
N PHE A 91 -9.90 11.16 13.03
CA PHE A 91 -10.29 11.83 14.27
C PHE A 91 -9.09 12.58 14.81
N LEU A 92 -9.32 13.80 15.28
CA LEU A 92 -8.34 14.58 16.03
C LEU A 92 -8.83 14.65 17.49
N PRO A 93 -8.53 13.63 18.32
CA PRO A 93 -8.95 13.65 19.71
C PRO A 93 -8.20 14.72 20.50
N GLU A 94 -8.83 15.25 21.56
CA GLU A 94 -8.14 16.13 22.52
C GLU A 94 -7.13 15.36 23.40
N SER A 95 -7.34 14.04 23.54
CA SER A 95 -6.48 13.12 24.28
C SER A 95 -5.37 12.52 23.40
N ASP A 96 -4.51 11.69 24.01
CA ASP A 96 -3.53 10.89 23.27
C ASP A 96 -4.24 10.06 22.17
N ALA A 97 -3.76 10.21 20.93
CA ALA A 97 -4.39 9.60 19.76
C ALA A 97 -4.28 8.07 19.76
N LEU A 98 -3.23 7.53 20.36
CA LEU A 98 -3.03 6.08 20.46
C LEU A 98 -4.00 5.48 21.49
N GLU A 99 -4.19 6.13 22.63
CA GLU A 99 -5.20 5.73 23.62
C GLU A 99 -6.62 5.81 23.02
N TYR A 100 -6.93 6.90 22.31
CA TYR A 100 -8.23 7.04 21.65
C TYR A 100 -8.48 5.93 20.61
N ALA A 101 -7.49 5.62 19.77
CA ALA A 101 -7.62 4.59 18.72
C ALA A 101 -7.65 3.15 19.27
N LYS A 102 -7.25 2.92 20.52
CA LYS A 102 -7.41 1.64 21.22
C LYS A 102 -8.85 1.39 21.63
N ASP A 103 -9.51 2.43 22.13
CA ASP A 103 -10.81 2.30 22.79
C ASP A 103 -11.99 2.58 21.85
N ASN A 104 -11.75 3.19 20.68
CA ASN A 104 -12.81 3.63 19.77
C ASN A 104 -12.74 2.97 18.38
N ASP A 105 -13.92 2.62 17.84
CA ASP A 105 -14.07 2.19 16.45
C ASP A 105 -14.04 3.40 15.52
N LEU A 106 -13.01 3.49 14.67
CA LEU A 106 -12.85 4.59 13.70
C LEU A 106 -13.56 4.30 12.37
N SER A 107 -14.28 3.18 12.25
CA SER A 107 -14.99 2.80 11.04
C SER A 107 -16.23 3.66 10.82
N ALA A 108 -16.48 4.03 9.57
CA ALA A 108 -17.70 4.75 9.21
C ALA A 108 -18.86 3.78 8.96
N LYS A 109 -20.02 4.07 9.55
CA LYS A 109 -21.22 3.23 9.54
C LYS A 109 -22.42 3.94 8.90
N GLY A 110 -23.42 3.18 8.48
CA GLY A 110 -24.66 3.71 7.93
C GLY A 110 -24.52 4.30 6.53
N LEU A 111 -23.47 3.93 5.79
CA LEU A 111 -23.23 4.41 4.43
C LEU A 111 -23.92 3.51 3.40
N LEU A 112 -24.34 4.11 2.29
CA LEU A 112 -24.77 3.36 1.11
C LEU A 112 -23.57 3.23 0.17
N VAL A 113 -23.07 2.01 0.03
CA VAL A 113 -21.90 1.72 -0.80
C VAL A 113 -22.33 0.89 -2.01
N SER A 114 -22.00 1.38 -3.20
CA SER A 114 -22.31 0.72 -4.45
C SER A 114 -21.11 0.69 -5.40
N LEU A 115 -21.04 -0.34 -6.22
CA LEU A 115 -20.02 -0.51 -7.25
C LEU A 115 -20.73 -0.74 -8.58
N SER A 116 -20.39 0.00 -9.62
CA SER A 116 -20.95 -0.18 -10.96
C SER A 116 -19.87 -0.47 -11.99
N GLY A 117 -20.09 -1.47 -12.84
CA GLY A 117 -19.16 -1.87 -13.90
C GLY A 117 -19.60 -3.17 -14.58
N GLY A 118 -19.12 -3.43 -15.80
CA GLY A 118 -19.53 -4.61 -16.59
C GLY A 118 -21.04 -4.67 -16.85
N GLY A 119 -21.70 -3.52 -16.97
CA GLY A 119 -23.16 -3.43 -17.18
C GLY A 119 -24.02 -3.77 -15.96
N ARG A 120 -23.45 -3.80 -14.76
CA ARG A 120 -24.15 -4.14 -13.51
C ARG A 120 -23.84 -3.16 -12.40
N THR A 121 -24.73 -3.10 -11.42
CA THR A 121 -24.53 -2.40 -10.16
C THR A 121 -24.63 -3.39 -9.02
N TYR A 122 -23.65 -3.34 -8.14
CA TYR A 122 -23.54 -4.15 -6.93
C TYR A 122 -23.75 -3.23 -5.73
N THR A 123 -24.55 -3.68 -4.77
CA THR A 123 -24.75 -2.97 -3.50
C THR A 123 -24.02 -3.72 -2.40
N ALA A 124 -23.25 -3.01 -1.59
CA ALA A 124 -22.55 -3.61 -0.46
C ALA A 124 -23.48 -3.83 0.72
N VAL A 125 -23.16 -4.84 1.53
CA VAL A 125 -23.75 -5.07 2.85
C VAL A 125 -22.74 -4.64 3.90
N GLU A 126 -23.15 -3.79 4.82
CA GLU A 126 -22.35 -3.40 5.97
C GLU A 126 -22.14 -4.62 6.89
N MET A 127 -20.88 -4.90 7.23
CA MET A 127 -20.46 -5.96 8.13
C MET A 127 -19.82 -5.34 9.36
N ASP A 128 -20.57 -5.36 10.45
CA ASP A 128 -20.09 -4.93 11.74
C ASP A 128 -19.11 -5.93 12.36
N SER A 129 -18.19 -5.40 13.16
CA SER A 129 -17.38 -6.17 14.11
C SER A 129 -16.49 -7.26 13.50
N VAL A 130 -15.90 -7.01 12.33
CA VAL A 130 -14.90 -7.89 11.74
C VAL A 130 -13.62 -7.82 12.59
N LEU A 131 -13.19 -8.97 13.12
CA LEU A 131 -11.99 -9.08 13.94
C LEU A 131 -10.74 -8.74 13.10
N LYS A 132 -9.96 -7.77 13.57
CA LYS A 132 -8.61 -7.47 13.04
C LYS A 132 -7.63 -8.54 13.53
N ASP A 133 -6.52 -8.73 12.81
CA ASP A 133 -5.49 -9.70 13.17
C ASP A 133 -5.09 -9.55 14.66
N PRO A 134 -5.29 -10.59 15.50
CA PRO A 134 -5.14 -10.48 16.96
C PRO A 134 -3.69 -10.38 17.45
N ALA A 135 -2.69 -10.45 16.57
CA ALA A 135 -1.29 -10.61 16.97
C ALA A 135 -0.74 -9.51 17.90
N ASP A 136 -1.13 -8.23 17.70
CA ASP A 136 -0.40 -7.11 18.34
C ASP A 136 -1.25 -6.14 19.17
N GLY A 137 -2.56 -6.38 19.34
CA GLY A 137 -3.44 -5.80 20.39
C GLY A 137 -3.43 -4.28 20.63
N THR A 138 -2.85 -3.47 19.76
CA THR A 138 -2.53 -2.05 20.04
C THR A 138 -3.61 -1.08 19.55
N PHE A 139 -4.62 -1.55 18.81
CA PHE A 139 -5.72 -0.76 18.28
C PHE A 139 -7.04 -1.48 18.53
N TYR A 140 -8.16 -0.74 18.43
CA TYR A 140 -9.50 -1.31 18.60
C TYR A 140 -9.66 -2.59 17.76
N PRO A 141 -10.01 -3.75 18.36
CA PRO A 141 -9.83 -5.06 17.74
C PRO A 141 -10.82 -5.36 16.61
N TYR A 142 -11.85 -4.54 16.47
CA TYR A 142 -12.89 -4.74 15.46
C TYR A 142 -12.87 -3.62 14.42
N THR A 143 -13.36 -3.91 13.21
CA THR A 143 -13.58 -2.92 12.15
C THR A 143 -14.91 -3.20 11.45
N THR A 144 -15.50 -2.17 10.87
CA THR A 144 -16.64 -2.32 9.96
C THR A 144 -16.12 -2.38 8.53
N LEU A 145 -16.65 -3.31 7.74
CA LEU A 145 -16.34 -3.45 6.30
C LEU A 145 -17.64 -3.44 5.50
N TYR A 146 -17.58 -2.94 4.27
CA TYR A 146 -18.68 -3.03 3.31
C TYR A 146 -18.36 -4.17 2.34
N ARG A 147 -19.14 -5.25 2.41
CA ARG A 147 -18.94 -6.46 1.61
C ARG A 147 -19.83 -6.45 0.38
N ILE A 148 -19.23 -6.60 -0.79
CA ILE A 148 -19.93 -6.76 -2.06
C ILE A 148 -19.84 -8.22 -2.48
N SER A 149 -20.98 -8.87 -2.76
CA SER A 149 -21.02 -10.27 -3.14
C SER A 149 -20.84 -10.44 -4.65
N THR A 150 -19.79 -11.14 -5.08
CA THR A 150 -19.41 -11.36 -6.49
C THR A 150 -19.23 -12.85 -6.85
N PRO A 151 -20.14 -13.78 -6.48
CA PRO A 151 -19.97 -15.19 -6.78
C PRO A 151 -20.36 -15.54 -8.23
N GLY A 152 -19.65 -16.50 -8.84
CA GLY A 152 -20.06 -17.16 -10.07
C GLY A 152 -20.40 -16.18 -11.21
N ASN A 153 -21.66 -16.17 -11.64
CA ASN A 153 -22.11 -15.27 -12.71
C ASN A 153 -22.08 -13.78 -12.33
N LEU A 154 -21.93 -13.43 -11.05
CA LEU A 154 -21.75 -12.09 -10.51
C LEU A 154 -20.27 -11.71 -10.29
N ALA A 155 -19.33 -12.56 -10.71
CA ALA A 155 -17.90 -12.25 -10.63
C ALA A 155 -17.57 -10.96 -11.40
N LEU A 156 -16.61 -10.21 -10.87
CA LEU A 156 -16.05 -9.09 -11.60
C LEU A 156 -15.23 -9.61 -12.78
N SER A 157 -15.10 -8.82 -13.84
CA SER A 157 -14.43 -9.23 -15.07
C SER A 157 -13.10 -8.48 -15.22
N ALA A 158 -12.04 -9.23 -15.51
CA ALA A 158 -10.75 -8.65 -15.84
C ALA A 158 -10.87 -7.79 -17.12
N GLY A 159 -10.15 -6.67 -17.17
CA GLY A 159 -10.20 -5.68 -18.25
C GLY A 159 -11.32 -4.64 -18.13
N GLU A 160 -12.33 -4.88 -17.29
CA GLU A 160 -13.46 -3.97 -17.08
C GLU A 160 -13.16 -2.84 -16.11
N ARG A 161 -13.84 -1.70 -16.31
CA ARG A 161 -13.81 -0.55 -15.41
C ARG A 161 -14.94 -0.64 -14.39
N TYR A 162 -14.61 -0.33 -13.14
CA TYR A 162 -15.54 -0.28 -12.03
C TYR A 162 -15.47 1.09 -11.35
N GLU A 163 -16.64 1.60 -10.97
CA GLU A 163 -16.81 2.87 -10.30
C GLU A 163 -17.45 2.62 -8.93
N LEU A 164 -16.80 3.08 -7.86
CA LEU A 164 -17.29 3.03 -6.49
C LEU A 164 -18.01 4.33 -6.19
N GLU A 165 -19.20 4.24 -5.61
CA GLU A 165 -19.95 5.37 -5.08
C GLU A 165 -20.40 5.06 -3.65
N ILE A 166 -20.08 5.98 -2.75
CA ILE A 166 -20.44 5.95 -1.34
C ILE A 166 -21.27 7.20 -1.05
N THR A 167 -22.47 7.04 -0.52
CA THR A 167 -23.36 8.15 -0.15
C THR A 167 -23.90 7.98 1.26
N ARG A 168 -24.49 9.06 1.79
CA ARG A 168 -25.17 9.07 3.09
C ARG A 168 -26.68 9.23 2.90
N PRO A 169 -27.52 8.37 3.52
CA PRO A 169 -28.97 8.51 3.43
C PRO A 169 -29.51 9.84 3.98
N ASP A 170 -28.84 10.37 5.00
CA ASP A 170 -29.20 11.58 5.74
C ASP A 170 -28.62 12.87 5.14
N GLU A 171 -27.61 12.76 4.28
CA GLU A 171 -26.94 13.90 3.66
C GLU A 171 -26.79 13.67 2.14
N PRO A 172 -27.76 14.12 1.33
CA PRO A 172 -27.80 13.81 -0.11
C PRO A 172 -26.65 14.47 -0.91
N ASP A 173 -26.05 15.53 -0.39
CA ASP A 173 -24.93 16.23 -1.02
C ASP A 173 -23.58 15.54 -0.74
N PHE A 174 -23.53 14.62 0.21
CA PHE A 174 -22.33 13.86 0.52
C PHE A 174 -22.13 12.69 -0.44
N PHE A 175 -20.96 12.65 -1.08
CA PHE A 175 -20.53 11.50 -1.87
C PHE A 175 -19.03 11.27 -1.75
N LEU A 176 -18.60 10.01 -1.83
CA LEU A 176 -17.21 9.67 -2.15
C LEU A 176 -17.23 8.79 -3.40
N ARG A 177 -16.45 9.15 -4.40
CA ARG A 177 -16.39 8.43 -5.68
C ARG A 177 -14.98 8.02 -6.01
N SER A 178 -14.84 6.85 -6.61
CA SER A 178 -13.56 6.39 -7.12
C SER A 178 -13.76 5.42 -8.29
N GLN A 179 -12.69 5.10 -8.99
CA GLN A 179 -12.75 4.20 -10.12
C GLN A 179 -11.43 3.46 -10.32
N THR A 180 -11.52 2.26 -10.88
CA THR A 180 -10.38 1.42 -11.22
C THR A 180 -10.72 0.56 -12.44
N ARG A 181 -9.70 0.06 -13.13
CA ARG A 181 -9.84 -0.97 -14.18
C ARG A 181 -9.08 -2.21 -13.74
N ILE A 182 -9.78 -3.33 -13.60
CA ILE A 182 -9.16 -4.60 -13.24
C ILE A 182 -8.19 -5.00 -14.36
N PRO A 183 -6.89 -5.23 -14.09
CA PRO A 183 -5.95 -5.64 -15.12
C PRO A 183 -6.37 -6.95 -15.79
N THR A 184 -6.15 -7.09 -17.10
CA THR A 184 -6.35 -8.36 -17.79
C THR A 184 -5.43 -9.45 -17.21
N GLU A 185 -5.88 -10.68 -17.16
CA GLU A 185 -5.01 -11.79 -16.73
C GLU A 185 -3.88 -12.02 -17.74
N VAL A 186 -2.76 -12.55 -17.26
CA VAL A 186 -1.61 -12.88 -18.10
C VAL A 186 -1.64 -14.36 -18.48
N THR A 187 -1.09 -14.67 -19.66
CA THR A 187 -0.83 -16.05 -20.06
C THR A 187 0.66 -16.34 -19.88
N PHE A 188 0.98 -17.38 -19.11
CA PHE A 188 2.35 -17.81 -18.93
C PHE A 188 2.91 -18.46 -20.21
N LEU A 189 4.10 -18.00 -20.57
CA LEU A 189 4.95 -18.58 -21.61
C LEU A 189 6.03 -19.45 -20.99
N ARG A 190 6.51 -19.10 -19.79
CA ARG A 190 7.42 -19.91 -18.97
C ARG A 190 7.10 -19.78 -17.48
N PRO A 191 7.05 -20.89 -16.71
CA PRO A 191 7.02 -22.26 -17.22
C PRO A 191 5.70 -22.53 -17.97
N THR A 192 5.78 -23.28 -19.07
CA THR A 192 4.62 -23.78 -19.80
C THR A 192 4.63 -25.29 -19.84
N PHE A 193 3.48 -25.91 -20.15
CA PHE A 193 3.40 -27.35 -20.26
C PHE A 193 4.25 -27.89 -21.42
N THR A 194 4.81 -29.07 -21.23
CA THR A 194 5.55 -29.80 -22.26
C THR A 194 4.66 -30.88 -22.90
N PRO A 195 4.83 -31.21 -24.19
CA PRO A 195 4.12 -32.32 -24.81
C PRO A 195 4.45 -33.65 -24.13
N GLY A 196 3.42 -34.39 -23.74
CA GLY A 196 3.52 -35.74 -23.18
C GLY A 196 3.21 -36.83 -24.21
N PRO A 197 3.30 -38.10 -23.80
CA PRO A 197 2.86 -39.22 -24.64
C PRO A 197 1.35 -39.10 -24.94
N GLY A 198 1.00 -39.22 -26.22
CA GLY A 198 -0.37 -39.03 -26.71
C GLY A 198 -0.74 -37.55 -26.85
N ARG A 199 -1.92 -37.15 -26.35
CA ARG A 199 -2.38 -35.75 -26.31
C ARG A 199 -2.16 -35.08 -24.95
N LYS A 200 -1.42 -35.74 -24.06
CA LYS A 200 -1.21 -35.29 -22.69
C LYS A 200 -0.31 -34.04 -22.64
N ARG A 201 -0.58 -33.18 -21.67
CA ARG A 201 0.27 -32.06 -21.28
C ARG A 201 0.98 -32.38 -19.97
N CYS A 202 2.28 -32.14 -19.92
CA CYS A 202 3.11 -32.46 -18.78
C CYS A 202 3.66 -31.20 -18.09
N LEU A 203 3.75 -31.24 -16.76
CA LEU A 203 4.41 -30.19 -15.98
C LEU A 203 5.89 -30.08 -16.36
N ARG A 204 6.33 -28.85 -16.61
CA ARG A 204 7.75 -28.54 -16.83
C ARG A 204 8.52 -28.74 -15.53
N GLU A 205 9.67 -29.40 -15.64
CA GLU A 205 10.61 -29.49 -14.52
C GLU A 205 11.41 -28.19 -14.39
N ILE A 206 11.51 -27.69 -13.16
CA ILE A 206 12.28 -26.50 -12.79
C ILE A 206 13.34 -26.91 -11.76
N ASN A 207 14.61 -26.61 -12.05
CA ASN A 207 15.67 -26.71 -11.06
C ASN A 207 15.88 -25.35 -10.40
N LEU A 208 15.56 -25.26 -9.10
CA LEU A 208 15.76 -24.06 -8.29
C LEU A 208 17.23 -23.78 -7.95
N GLU A 209 18.15 -24.70 -8.26
CA GLU A 209 19.59 -24.45 -8.16
C GLU A 209 20.09 -23.52 -9.27
N THR A 210 19.37 -23.39 -10.38
CA THR A 210 19.79 -22.56 -11.53
C THR A 210 18.98 -21.26 -11.59
N GLU A 211 19.34 -20.35 -12.50
CA GLU A 211 18.47 -19.21 -12.84
C GLU A 211 17.09 -19.72 -13.27
N VAL A 212 16.03 -19.17 -12.66
CA VAL A 212 14.65 -19.51 -13.01
C VAL A 212 14.03 -18.31 -13.72
N GLU A 213 13.54 -18.55 -14.92
CA GLU A 213 12.87 -17.55 -15.74
C GLU A 213 11.36 -17.77 -15.74
N VAL A 214 10.63 -16.71 -15.40
CA VAL A 214 9.18 -16.64 -15.54
C VAL A 214 8.87 -15.64 -16.63
N GLU A 215 8.14 -16.08 -17.66
CA GLU A 215 7.81 -15.29 -18.85
C GLU A 215 6.30 -15.35 -19.08
N PHE A 216 5.67 -14.23 -19.39
CA PHE A 216 4.23 -14.12 -19.58
C PHE A 216 3.86 -13.00 -20.55
N THR A 217 2.65 -13.04 -21.08
CA THR A 217 2.11 -12.00 -21.97
C THR A 217 1.91 -10.68 -21.22
N GLN A 218 2.08 -9.55 -21.90
CA GLN A 218 1.75 -8.24 -21.32
C GLN A 218 0.25 -8.14 -20.98
N SER A 219 -0.06 -7.47 -19.87
CA SER A 219 -1.41 -7.15 -19.41
C SER A 219 -1.68 -5.64 -19.54
N THR A 220 -2.92 -5.20 -19.30
CA THR A 220 -3.24 -3.80 -19.03
C THR A 220 -2.78 -3.30 -17.64
N ALA A 221 -1.98 -4.09 -16.94
CA ALA A 221 -1.39 -3.76 -15.64
C ALA A 221 -0.35 -2.65 -15.76
N ALA A 222 -0.24 -1.82 -14.72
CA ALA A 222 0.85 -0.85 -14.59
C ALA A 222 2.12 -1.51 -14.05
N SER A 223 1.98 -2.47 -13.13
CA SER A 223 3.12 -3.22 -12.58
C SER A 223 2.77 -4.66 -12.22
N TYR A 224 3.80 -5.44 -11.94
CA TYR A 224 3.73 -6.87 -11.63
C TYR A 224 4.47 -7.19 -10.33
N GLU A 225 3.97 -8.20 -9.62
CA GLU A 225 4.70 -8.93 -8.57
C GLU A 225 4.69 -10.42 -8.86
N LEU A 226 5.76 -11.10 -8.44
CA LEU A 226 5.86 -12.54 -8.50
C LEU A 226 5.94 -13.18 -7.11
N ARG A 227 5.31 -14.35 -7.00
CA ARG A 227 5.46 -15.26 -5.86
C ARG A 227 5.68 -16.67 -6.37
N ALA A 228 6.37 -17.48 -5.58
CA ALA A 228 6.48 -18.92 -5.79
C ALA A 228 6.00 -19.65 -4.54
N TYR A 229 5.25 -20.72 -4.74
CA TYR A 229 4.68 -21.53 -3.67
C TYR A 229 5.08 -22.98 -3.83
N ALA A 230 5.40 -23.63 -2.72
CA ALA A 230 5.52 -25.08 -2.63
C ALA A 230 4.61 -25.60 -1.52
N ASP A 231 3.57 -26.34 -1.89
CA ASP A 231 2.71 -27.07 -0.97
C ASP A 231 3.33 -28.45 -0.69
N TYR A 232 3.45 -28.80 0.58
CA TYR A 232 4.06 -30.06 1.03
C TYR A 232 3.40 -30.54 2.32
N THR A 233 3.77 -31.73 2.78
CA THR A 233 3.34 -32.20 4.11
C THR A 233 4.53 -32.56 4.99
N VAL A 234 4.36 -32.35 6.30
CA VAL A 234 5.28 -32.79 7.35
C VAL A 234 4.55 -33.80 8.21
N ASN A 235 4.99 -35.06 8.18
CA ASN A 235 4.30 -36.17 8.86
C ASN A 235 2.79 -36.22 8.52
N GLY A 236 2.43 -35.93 7.26
CA GLY A 236 1.05 -35.90 6.77
C GLY A 236 0.28 -34.60 7.05
N SER A 237 0.85 -33.66 7.80
CA SER A 237 0.23 -32.35 8.03
C SER A 237 0.60 -31.36 6.92
N PRO A 238 -0.38 -30.72 6.25
CA PRO A 238 -0.09 -29.79 5.17
C PRO A 238 0.67 -28.56 5.66
N ARG A 239 1.59 -28.09 4.81
CA ARG A 239 2.43 -26.91 4.97
C ARG A 239 2.62 -26.25 3.61
N MET A 240 2.96 -24.97 3.62
CA MET A 240 3.26 -24.20 2.42
C MET A 240 4.54 -23.39 2.68
N ALA A 241 5.50 -23.51 1.77
CA ALA A 241 6.65 -22.61 1.69
C ALA A 241 6.36 -21.55 0.62
N SER A 242 6.82 -20.32 0.83
CA SER A 242 6.56 -19.23 -0.10
C SER A 242 7.74 -18.30 -0.26
N PHE A 243 7.98 -17.90 -1.51
CA PHE A 243 8.94 -16.88 -1.90
C PHE A 243 8.19 -15.66 -2.41
N GLY A 244 8.71 -14.48 -2.07
CA GLY A 244 8.17 -13.20 -2.49
C GLY A 244 7.23 -12.56 -1.44
N PRO A 245 6.46 -11.53 -1.86
CA PRO A 245 6.45 -10.95 -3.20
C PRO A 245 7.80 -10.37 -3.62
N THR A 246 8.09 -10.38 -4.92
CA THR A 246 9.18 -9.58 -5.49
C THR A 246 8.90 -8.09 -5.30
N ALA A 247 9.91 -7.23 -5.48
CA ALA A 247 9.65 -5.82 -5.69
C ALA A 247 8.77 -5.62 -6.93
N LEU A 248 7.98 -4.53 -6.96
CA LEU A 248 7.20 -4.15 -8.13
C LEU A 248 8.14 -3.91 -9.32
N PHE A 249 7.74 -4.42 -10.48
CA PHE A 249 8.45 -4.19 -11.74
C PHE A 249 7.44 -3.98 -12.88
N GLU A 250 7.82 -3.17 -13.86
CA GLU A 250 6.99 -2.87 -15.03
C GLU A 250 7.42 -3.71 -16.22
N GLU A 251 8.73 -3.72 -16.51
CA GLU A 251 9.37 -4.52 -17.56
C GLU A 251 10.82 -4.85 -17.10
N ASP A 252 11.29 -6.10 -17.26
CA ASP A 252 12.73 -6.37 -17.23
C ASP A 252 13.27 -6.16 -18.66
N VAL A 253 14.27 -5.29 -18.79
CA VAL A 253 14.91 -4.82 -20.04
C VAL A 253 15.53 -5.97 -20.87
N ARG A 254 15.45 -7.20 -20.37
CA ARG A 254 16.11 -8.40 -20.93
C ARG A 254 15.20 -9.29 -21.78
N CYS A 255 13.93 -8.93 -22.00
CA CYS A 255 13.00 -9.72 -22.81
C CYS A 255 12.45 -8.99 -24.03
N ASN A 256 11.98 -9.78 -25.01
CA ASN A 256 11.46 -9.26 -26.27
C ASN A 256 10.21 -8.37 -26.05
N SER A 257 9.96 -7.43 -26.97
CA SER A 257 9.00 -6.33 -26.82
C SER A 257 7.51 -6.69 -26.69
N SER A 258 7.13 -7.97 -26.69
CA SER A 258 5.72 -8.41 -26.56
C SER A 258 5.46 -9.28 -25.33
N THR A 259 6.46 -9.46 -24.47
CA THR A 259 6.43 -10.38 -23.34
C THR A 259 7.09 -9.72 -22.14
N ILE A 260 6.56 -9.99 -20.96
CA ILE A 260 7.20 -9.60 -19.70
C ILE A 260 7.91 -10.82 -19.15
N CYS A 261 9.10 -10.62 -18.59
CA CYS A 261 9.81 -11.69 -17.92
C CYS A 261 10.47 -11.22 -16.64
N TYR A 262 10.77 -12.18 -15.78
CA TYR A 262 11.52 -11.99 -14.56
C TYR A 262 12.45 -13.18 -14.36
N LYS A 263 13.70 -12.88 -14.01
CA LYS A 263 14.74 -13.87 -13.77
C LYS A 263 15.13 -13.88 -12.30
N PHE A 264 14.76 -14.94 -11.60
CA PHE A 264 15.26 -15.22 -10.26
C PHE A 264 16.71 -15.65 -10.34
N ARG A 265 17.55 -15.12 -9.46
CA ARG A 265 18.97 -15.47 -9.41
C ARG A 265 19.14 -16.94 -9.03
N GLU A 266 20.29 -17.48 -9.39
CA GLU A 266 20.72 -18.83 -8.99
C GLU A 266 20.48 -19.05 -7.49
N LYS A 267 19.80 -20.16 -7.15
CA LYS A 267 19.46 -20.57 -5.77
C LYS A 267 18.60 -19.58 -4.96
N GLU A 268 18.12 -18.49 -5.53
CA GLU A 268 17.38 -17.45 -4.77
C GLU A 268 16.10 -18.01 -4.12
N ILE A 269 15.27 -18.68 -4.93
CA ILE A 269 14.04 -19.33 -4.43
C ILE A 269 14.40 -20.50 -3.51
N LEU A 270 15.41 -21.30 -3.88
CA LEU A 270 15.81 -22.49 -3.14
C LEU A 270 16.27 -22.13 -1.72
N ALA A 271 17.12 -21.13 -1.57
CA ALA A 271 17.63 -20.68 -0.28
C ALA A 271 16.50 -20.26 0.67
N LYS A 272 15.48 -19.54 0.15
CA LYS A 272 14.30 -19.17 0.92
C LYS A 272 13.48 -20.39 1.34
N PHE A 273 13.25 -21.33 0.43
CA PHE A 273 12.48 -22.53 0.75
C PHE A 273 13.20 -23.45 1.75
N VAL A 274 14.53 -23.61 1.63
CA VAL A 274 15.33 -24.36 2.62
C VAL A 274 15.18 -23.73 4.01
N SER A 275 15.21 -22.39 4.08
CA SER A 275 14.97 -21.67 5.35
C SER A 275 13.57 -21.92 5.91
N ASP A 276 12.54 -22.04 5.07
CA ASP A 276 11.15 -22.23 5.52
C ASP A 276 10.85 -23.69 5.90
N VAL A 277 11.44 -24.64 5.19
CA VAL A 277 11.19 -26.07 5.39
C VAL A 277 11.92 -26.61 6.62
N SER A 278 12.99 -25.93 7.07
CA SER A 278 13.80 -26.21 8.27
C SER A 278 13.74 -27.69 8.69
N PRO A 279 14.45 -28.58 7.99
CA PRO A 279 14.33 -30.02 8.19
C PRO A 279 14.68 -30.40 9.64
N GLU A 280 13.68 -30.81 10.41
CA GLU A 280 13.89 -31.32 11.76
C GLU A 280 14.12 -32.83 11.70
N PHE A 281 15.01 -33.33 12.55
CA PHE A 281 15.33 -34.75 12.60
C PHE A 281 14.08 -35.58 12.93
N GLY A 282 13.82 -36.62 12.13
CA GLY A 282 12.70 -37.53 12.31
C GLY A 282 11.40 -37.12 11.60
N ASN A 283 11.34 -35.92 11.02
CA ASN A 283 10.21 -35.51 10.19
C ASN A 283 10.31 -36.08 8.77
N VAL A 284 9.19 -36.56 8.25
CA VAL A 284 9.05 -36.99 6.85
C VAL A 284 8.37 -35.89 6.07
N TYR A 285 9.09 -35.33 5.10
CA TYR A 285 8.60 -34.30 4.21
C TYR A 285 8.13 -34.94 2.90
N THR A 286 6.87 -34.73 2.53
CA THR A 286 6.32 -35.27 1.27
C THR A 286 5.88 -34.14 0.36
N PHE A 287 6.20 -34.24 -0.93
CA PHE A 287 5.86 -33.27 -1.95
C PHE A 287 5.34 -34.00 -3.19
N GLY A 288 4.21 -33.59 -3.77
CA GLY A 288 3.71 -34.16 -5.01
C GLY A 288 3.62 -35.70 -5.00
N VAL A 289 2.89 -36.26 -4.03
CA VAL A 289 2.83 -37.70 -3.71
C VAL A 289 2.40 -38.58 -4.89
N ASN A 290 1.93 -38.00 -6.00
CA ASN A 290 1.51 -38.69 -7.21
C ASN A 290 2.38 -38.31 -8.43
N ASP A 291 3.62 -38.79 -8.50
CA ASP A 291 4.48 -38.65 -9.69
C ASP A 291 3.87 -39.25 -10.98
N ASN A 292 2.90 -40.16 -10.83
CA ASN A 292 2.11 -40.71 -11.94
C ASN A 292 1.22 -39.66 -12.62
N ASN A 293 0.98 -38.52 -11.97
CA ASN A 293 0.11 -37.45 -12.44
C ASN A 293 0.85 -36.26 -13.08
N LYS A 294 2.14 -36.42 -13.43
CA LYS A 294 2.90 -35.34 -14.07
C LYS A 294 2.45 -34.98 -15.49
N CYS A 295 1.61 -35.83 -16.10
CA CYS A 295 1.05 -35.65 -17.45
C CYS A 295 -0.43 -36.02 -17.47
N MET A 296 -1.28 -35.10 -17.88
CA MET A 296 -2.73 -35.29 -17.97
C MET A 296 -3.27 -34.84 -19.32
N ASP A 297 -4.39 -35.42 -19.76
CA ASP A 297 -5.09 -34.97 -20.96
C ASP A 297 -5.73 -33.59 -20.73
N ASP A 298 -6.26 -33.39 -19.52
CA ASP A 298 -6.80 -32.12 -19.04
C ASP A 298 -5.80 -31.46 -18.06
N PRO A 299 -5.23 -30.30 -18.41
CA PRO A 299 -4.26 -29.59 -17.56
C PRO A 299 -4.82 -29.17 -16.20
N ASP A 300 -6.13 -28.99 -16.07
CA ASP A 300 -6.73 -28.57 -14.80
C ASP A 300 -6.57 -29.64 -13.71
N ASN A 301 -6.44 -30.91 -14.11
CA ASN A 301 -6.19 -32.04 -13.23
C ASN A 301 -4.71 -32.26 -12.86
N LEU A 302 -3.80 -31.42 -13.36
CA LEU A 302 -2.38 -31.52 -12.99
C LEU A 302 -2.17 -31.08 -11.53
N PRO A 303 -1.22 -31.70 -10.80
CA PRO A 303 -0.89 -31.29 -9.43
C PRO A 303 -0.50 -29.81 -9.35
N ASP A 304 -0.89 -29.16 -8.25
CA ASP A 304 -0.63 -27.74 -7.98
C ASP A 304 0.41 -27.53 -6.86
N ASP A 305 1.22 -28.56 -6.59
CA ASP A 305 2.17 -28.59 -5.47
C ASP A 305 3.26 -27.53 -5.60
N PHE A 306 3.67 -27.17 -6.82
CA PHE A 306 4.57 -26.03 -7.05
C PHE A 306 4.04 -25.12 -8.15
N ARG A 307 3.92 -23.84 -7.83
CA ARG A 307 3.35 -22.84 -8.73
C ARG A 307 4.03 -21.48 -8.60
N PHE A 308 4.08 -20.77 -9.71
CA PHE A 308 4.34 -19.33 -9.75
C PHE A 308 3.00 -18.59 -9.80
N GLU A 309 2.92 -17.47 -9.09
CA GLU A 309 1.83 -16.51 -9.17
C GLU A 309 2.37 -15.19 -9.71
N VAL A 310 1.74 -14.66 -10.75
CA VAL A 310 1.90 -13.27 -11.19
C VAL A 310 0.70 -12.50 -10.66
N THR A 311 0.96 -11.45 -9.88
CA THR A 311 -0.06 -10.45 -9.53
C THR A 311 0.12 -9.23 -10.42
N CYS A 312 -0.89 -8.93 -11.21
CA CYS A 312 -1.00 -7.75 -12.07
C CYS A 312 -1.74 -6.65 -11.31
N MET A 313 -1.18 -5.45 -11.21
CA MET A 313 -1.80 -4.33 -10.48
C MET A 313 -2.15 -3.19 -11.42
N ASP A 314 -3.27 -2.53 -11.14
CA ASP A 314 -3.63 -1.31 -11.84
C ASP A 314 -2.72 -0.13 -11.46
N GLU A 315 -2.86 0.96 -12.18
CA GLU A 315 -2.06 2.18 -11.96
C GLU A 315 -2.28 2.76 -10.55
N PHE A 316 -3.53 2.75 -10.05
CA PHE A 316 -3.85 3.32 -8.74
C PHE A 316 -3.20 2.52 -7.60
N LEU A 317 -3.31 1.20 -7.62
CA LEU A 317 -2.68 0.34 -6.62
C LEU A 317 -1.15 0.40 -6.73
N THR A 318 -0.61 0.41 -7.95
CA THR A 318 0.83 0.54 -8.20
C THR A 318 1.39 1.81 -7.56
N ASN A 319 0.82 2.96 -7.91
CA ASN A 319 1.25 4.26 -7.38
C ASN A 319 1.11 4.34 -5.86
N TYR A 320 0.01 3.83 -5.31
CA TYR A 320 -0.16 3.76 -3.86
C TYR A 320 0.93 2.94 -3.20
N ARG A 321 1.26 1.76 -3.74
CA ARG A 321 2.29 0.91 -3.16
C ARG A 321 3.68 1.53 -3.26
N LEU A 322 4.02 2.19 -4.37
CA LEU A 322 5.28 2.91 -4.52
C LEU A 322 5.39 4.08 -3.55
N ALA A 323 4.33 4.88 -3.39
CA ALA A 323 4.30 6.02 -2.46
C ALA A 323 4.38 5.61 -0.98
N ASN A 324 4.03 4.35 -0.69
CA ASN A 324 4.03 3.78 0.67
C ASN A 324 5.13 2.73 0.89
N ASP A 325 6.02 2.49 -0.07
CA ASP A 325 7.13 1.56 0.10
C ASP A 325 8.21 2.23 0.98
N PRO A 326 8.55 1.63 2.15
CA PRO A 326 9.49 2.23 3.09
C PRO A 326 10.89 2.42 2.49
N LYS A 327 11.25 1.72 1.40
CA LYS A 327 12.54 1.89 0.71
C LYS A 327 12.70 3.29 0.11
N PHE A 328 11.61 3.98 -0.20
CA PHE A 328 11.63 5.32 -0.80
C PHE A 328 11.35 6.44 0.22
N ALA A 329 11.06 6.11 1.47
CA ALA A 329 10.87 7.07 2.54
C ALA A 329 12.22 7.47 3.16
N ASP A 330 12.91 8.46 2.58
CA ASP A 330 13.94 9.20 3.31
C ASP A 330 13.23 10.11 4.34
N LEU A 331 13.79 10.24 5.55
CA LEU A 331 13.30 11.14 6.60
C LEU A 331 13.17 12.60 6.13
N ASN A 332 13.88 12.96 5.06
CA ASN A 332 13.85 14.29 4.46
C ASN A 332 12.90 14.42 3.24
N SER A 333 12.31 13.32 2.79
CA SER A 333 11.39 13.33 1.66
C SER A 333 9.96 13.57 2.13
N VAL A 334 9.27 14.53 1.51
CA VAL A 334 7.83 14.73 1.73
C VAL A 334 7.14 13.49 1.15
N ARG A 335 6.51 12.69 2.02
CA ARG A 335 5.76 11.51 1.61
C ARG A 335 4.65 11.97 0.66
N GLN A 336 4.66 11.46 -0.56
CA GLN A 336 3.60 11.74 -1.51
C GLN A 336 2.34 11.01 -1.06
N GLU A 337 1.28 11.76 -0.79
CA GLU A 337 -0.03 11.18 -0.54
C GLU A 337 -0.68 10.84 -1.89
N TYR A 338 -1.00 9.56 -2.08
CA TYR A 338 -1.72 9.11 -3.27
C TYR A 338 -3.18 8.82 -2.93
N THR A 339 -4.10 9.48 -3.63
CA THR A 339 -5.54 9.23 -3.55
C THR A 339 -6.19 9.28 -4.92
N ASN A 340 -7.12 8.36 -5.18
CA ASN A 340 -8.06 8.42 -6.32
C ASN A 340 -9.51 8.54 -5.85
N ILE A 341 -9.71 9.01 -4.62
CA ILE A 341 -11.03 9.30 -4.07
C ILE A 341 -11.38 10.76 -4.37
N THR A 342 -12.56 10.97 -4.94
CA THR A 342 -13.15 12.28 -5.19
C THR A 342 -14.27 12.52 -4.17
N ALA A 343 -14.30 13.70 -3.58
CA ALA A 343 -15.29 14.13 -2.59
C ALA A 343 -15.88 15.51 -2.98
N PRO A 344 -17.04 15.90 -2.42
CA PRO A 344 -17.57 17.25 -2.57
C PRO A 344 -16.65 18.31 -1.94
N GLU A 345 -16.88 19.57 -2.32
CA GLU A 345 -16.13 20.70 -1.78
C GLU A 345 -16.28 20.79 -0.25
N GLY A 346 -15.16 21.00 0.45
CA GLY A 346 -15.13 21.09 1.91
C GLY A 346 -15.05 19.75 2.66
N VAL A 347 -15.04 18.62 1.94
CA VAL A 347 -14.81 17.29 2.51
C VAL A 347 -13.42 16.79 2.12
N ASP A 348 -12.57 16.56 3.12
CA ASP A 348 -11.24 15.98 2.90
C ASP A 348 -11.38 14.45 2.79
N ALA A 349 -10.88 13.84 1.71
CA ALA A 349 -10.97 12.40 1.49
C ALA A 349 -9.69 11.82 0.86
N TYR A 350 -9.23 10.72 1.43
CA TYR A 350 -7.99 10.04 1.06
C TYR A 350 -8.20 8.53 0.92
N GLY A 351 -7.20 7.87 0.35
CA GLY A 351 -7.16 6.43 0.21
C GLY A 351 -7.30 6.00 -1.24
N ILE A 352 -7.61 4.73 -1.45
CA ILE A 352 -7.56 4.14 -2.79
C ILE A 352 -8.69 3.16 -3.05
N LEU A 353 -9.19 3.20 -4.28
CA LEU A 353 -9.76 2.04 -4.93
C LEU A 353 -8.78 1.57 -6.01
N GLY A 354 -8.06 0.49 -5.72
CA GLY A 354 -7.19 -0.17 -6.68
C GLY A 354 -7.80 -1.48 -7.16
N SER A 355 -7.09 -2.15 -8.07
CA SER A 355 -7.45 -3.51 -8.47
C SER A 355 -6.25 -4.34 -8.86
N GLU A 356 -6.42 -5.65 -8.76
CA GLU A 356 -5.43 -6.62 -9.20
C GLU A 356 -6.08 -7.83 -9.86
N SER A 357 -5.30 -8.50 -10.69
CA SER A 357 -5.61 -9.84 -11.20
C SER A 357 -4.44 -10.77 -10.93
N ARG A 358 -4.74 -12.07 -10.82
CA ARG A 358 -3.73 -13.08 -10.49
C ARG A 358 -3.80 -14.21 -11.49
N SER A 359 -2.64 -14.61 -11.96
CA SER A 359 -2.49 -15.76 -12.85
C SER A 359 -1.48 -16.72 -12.26
N TYR A 360 -1.67 -18.02 -12.52
CA TYR A 360 -0.81 -19.06 -11.98
C TYR A 360 -0.18 -19.92 -13.09
N ALA A 361 1.06 -20.34 -12.88
CA ALA A 361 1.68 -21.39 -13.67
C ALA A 361 2.23 -22.50 -12.80
N ARG A 362 1.83 -23.73 -13.13
CA ARG A 362 2.23 -24.94 -12.43
C ARG A 362 3.55 -25.46 -13.00
N ALA A 363 4.41 -25.94 -12.12
CA ALA A 363 5.63 -26.64 -12.51
C ALA A 363 5.91 -27.78 -11.53
N ARG A 364 6.90 -28.62 -11.85
CA ARG A 364 7.42 -29.62 -10.91
C ARG A 364 8.86 -29.29 -10.54
N LEU A 365 9.21 -29.58 -9.29
CA LEU A 365 10.59 -29.43 -8.83
C LEU A 365 11.47 -30.52 -9.43
N GLY A 366 12.68 -30.15 -9.83
CA GLY A 366 13.71 -31.08 -10.29
C GLY A 366 14.31 -31.89 -9.14
N PRO A 367 15.00 -33.01 -9.44
CA PRO A 367 15.55 -33.91 -8.42
C PRO A 367 16.49 -33.22 -7.41
N CYS A 368 17.32 -32.28 -7.87
CA CYS A 368 18.22 -31.56 -6.97
C CYS A 368 17.48 -30.62 -6.01
N SER A 369 16.44 -29.94 -6.48
CA SER A 369 15.59 -29.11 -5.63
C SER A 369 14.84 -29.96 -4.59
N LEU A 370 14.32 -31.12 -4.99
CA LEU A 370 13.68 -32.07 -4.06
C LEU A 370 14.65 -32.58 -3.00
N TYR A 371 15.89 -32.92 -3.40
CA TYR A 371 16.95 -33.34 -2.48
C TYR A 371 17.28 -32.26 -1.44
N HIS A 372 17.56 -31.03 -1.88
CA HIS A 372 17.91 -29.92 -0.99
C HIS A 372 16.78 -29.56 -0.01
N LEU A 373 15.53 -29.77 -0.42
CA LEU A 373 14.35 -29.55 0.42
C LEU A 373 13.99 -30.79 1.28
N SER A 374 14.78 -31.87 1.20
CA SER A 374 14.52 -33.14 1.90
C SER A 374 13.15 -33.76 1.57
N PHE A 375 12.58 -33.44 0.41
CA PHE A 375 11.27 -33.92 0.00
C PHE A 375 11.34 -35.37 -0.50
N ASN A 376 10.33 -36.16 -0.13
CA ASN A 376 10.15 -37.57 -0.51
C ASN A 376 11.36 -38.48 -0.21
N ASN A 377 12.21 -38.12 0.75
CA ASN A 377 13.49 -38.80 1.00
C ASN A 377 14.35 -38.95 -0.29
N THR A 378 14.29 -37.97 -1.18
CA THR A 378 15.01 -37.99 -2.45
C THR A 378 16.51 -38.13 -2.18
N PRO A 379 17.21 -39.16 -2.70
CA PRO A 379 18.66 -39.31 -2.52
C PRO A 379 19.42 -38.27 -3.33
N ARG A 380 20.64 -37.89 -2.90
CA ARG A 380 21.49 -36.92 -3.60
C ARG A 380 21.74 -37.35 -5.05
N PRO A 381 21.22 -36.63 -6.07
CA PRO A 381 21.59 -36.87 -7.46
C PRO A 381 23.06 -36.51 -7.73
N GLN A 382 23.68 -37.17 -8.72
CA GLN A 382 25.13 -37.04 -8.99
C GLN A 382 25.57 -35.62 -9.39
N ASP A 383 24.68 -34.86 -10.04
CA ASP A 383 25.00 -33.56 -10.63
C ASP A 383 24.53 -32.36 -9.80
N CYS A 384 24.06 -32.57 -8.56
CA CYS A 384 23.58 -31.46 -7.73
C CYS A 384 24.72 -30.72 -7.05
N ALA A 385 24.69 -29.40 -7.16
CA ALA A 385 25.63 -28.51 -6.50
C ALA A 385 25.39 -28.51 -4.98
N ASP A 386 26.45 -28.28 -4.20
CA ASP A 386 26.27 -27.99 -2.78
C ASP A 386 25.63 -26.59 -2.63
N LEU A 387 24.77 -26.42 -1.63
CA LEU A 387 24.00 -25.18 -1.39
C LEU A 387 24.89 -23.98 -1.10
#